data_AF-A0A3D8QPW6-F1
#
_entry.id   AF-A0A3D8QPW6-F1
#
_cell.length_a   1.000
_cell.length_b   1.000
_cell.length_c   1.000
_cell.angle_alpha   90.00
_cell.angle_beta   90.00
_cell.angle_gamma   90.00
#
_symmetry.space_group_name_H-M   'P 1'
#
loop_
_entity.id
_entity.type
_entity.pdbx_description
1 polymer ?
#
loop_
_entity_poly.entity_id
_entity_poly.type
_entity_poly.pdbx_seq_one_letter_code
_entity_poly.pdbx_strand_id
1 'polypeptide(L)'
;MGKNPWGNGARPTSCFQENFSWSPEHVLGLGLRWSVLLSSANLLLQQVIQLVFARVPAMPSPEISSSKKGMIKLSTYLRQYKVGDIVDIKANGAVQKGMPHKVYHGKTGVVYNVTKSAVGVIIYKKVKHRYIEKRVNLRVEHVSLSRSREEFVRRVKTNAELKKKSKAEGTHVHLKRQPLMPRESRTISMKDNVPETVVPIAYETTI
;
A
#
# COMPACT_ATOMS: atom_id res chain seq x y z
N MET A 1 -23.72 23.04 24.43
CA MET A 1 -23.86 22.29 25.70
C MET A 1 -25.07 21.38 25.52
N GLY A 2 -24.91 20.13 25.07
CA GLY A 2 -24.67 18.93 25.90
C GLY A 2 -26.00 18.15 25.94
N LYS A 3 -26.11 16.82 25.81
CA LYS A 3 -25.19 15.68 25.73
C LYS A 3 -25.92 14.54 24.98
N ASN A 4 -25.12 13.65 24.41
CA ASN A 4 -25.49 12.36 23.82
C ASN A 4 -26.06 11.42 24.91
N PRO A 5 -27.05 10.55 24.63
CA PRO A 5 -27.41 9.44 25.49
C PRO A 5 -26.72 8.16 25.02
N TRP A 6 -25.40 8.05 25.23
CA TRP A 6 -24.72 6.76 25.27
C TRP A 6 -24.20 6.55 26.69
N GLY A 7 -24.88 5.69 27.44
CA GLY A 7 -24.49 5.21 28.76
C GLY A 7 -24.14 3.72 28.71
N ASN A 8 -22.84 3.47 28.59
CA ASN A 8 -22.03 2.33 29.02
C ASN A 8 -22.67 0.98 29.42
N GLY A 9 -22.05 -0.09 28.90
CA GLY A 9 -21.51 -1.14 29.79
C GLY A 9 -22.09 -2.54 29.62
N ALA A 10 -21.50 -3.34 28.72
CA ALA A 10 -21.25 -4.78 28.95
C ALA A 10 -20.37 -5.38 27.83
N ARG A 11 -19.15 -5.78 28.21
CA ARG A 11 -18.45 -6.99 27.73
C ARG A 11 -17.93 -7.67 29.02
N PRO A 12 -17.64 -8.99 29.08
CA PRO A 12 -17.30 -9.89 27.96
C PRO A 12 -17.92 -11.31 28.10
N THR A 13 -17.33 -12.29 27.39
CA THR A 13 -17.61 -13.74 27.29
C THR A 13 -18.45 -14.11 26.06
N SER A 14 -18.08 -15.07 25.21
CA SER A 14 -17.07 -16.12 25.28
C SER A 14 -16.54 -16.44 23.87
N CYS A 15 -15.29 -16.91 23.84
CA CYS A 15 -14.68 -17.60 22.71
C CYS A 15 -15.61 -18.70 22.18
N PHE A 16 -15.86 -18.69 20.87
CA PHE A 16 -16.28 -19.89 20.14
C PHE A 16 -15.10 -20.27 19.25
N GLN A 17 -14.15 -20.99 19.86
CA GLN A 17 -13.16 -21.79 19.15
C GLN A 17 -13.82 -23.14 18.92
N GLU A 18 -14.26 -23.42 17.70
CA GLU A 18 -14.51 -24.79 17.27
C GLU A 18 -13.15 -25.46 17.06
N ASN A 19 -12.81 -26.30 18.03
CA ASN A 19 -11.70 -27.24 17.97
C ASN A 19 -12.10 -28.40 17.05
N PHE A 20 -11.54 -28.45 15.84
CA PHE A 20 -11.50 -29.69 15.05
C PHE A 20 -10.19 -30.41 15.38
N SER A 21 -10.21 -31.22 16.42
CA SER A 21 -9.19 -32.22 16.71
C SER A 21 -9.44 -33.46 15.84
N TRP A 22 -8.51 -33.80 14.96
CA TRP A 22 -8.45 -35.11 14.30
C TRP A 22 -7.59 -36.04 15.15
N SER A 23 -8.18 -37.10 15.72
CA SER A 23 -7.43 -38.26 16.23
C SER A 23 -7.44 -39.36 15.18
N PRO A 24 -6.30 -39.95 14.80
CA PRO A 24 -6.23 -41.04 13.84
C PRO A 24 -6.19 -42.38 14.59
N GLU A 25 -7.23 -43.20 14.51
CA GLU A 25 -7.17 -44.64 14.81
C GLU A 25 -8.45 -45.36 14.36
N HIS A 26 -8.31 -46.63 13.95
CA HIS A 26 -9.27 -47.52 13.26
C HIS A 26 -9.38 -47.21 11.75
N VAL A 27 -8.89 -48.06 10.82
CA VAL A 27 -9.29 -49.46 10.59
C VAL A 27 -8.14 -50.24 9.95
N LEU A 28 -7.73 -51.35 10.58
CA LEU A 28 -7.01 -52.45 9.93
C LEU A 28 -7.99 -53.60 9.70
N GLY A 29 -7.97 -54.17 8.49
CA GLY A 29 -8.32 -55.58 8.26
C GLY A 29 -9.36 -55.84 7.17
N LEU A 30 -9.03 -56.81 6.30
CA LEU A 30 -9.80 -57.40 5.19
C LEU A 30 -9.73 -56.54 3.90
N GLY A 31 -9.14 -56.97 2.80
CA GLY A 31 -8.79 -58.30 2.31
C GLY A 31 -8.43 -58.15 0.83
N LEU A 32 -7.50 -58.99 0.35
CA LEU A 32 -7.01 -59.02 -1.03
C LEU A 32 -8.14 -59.03 -2.08
N ARG A 33 -8.10 -58.12 -3.06
CA ARG A 33 -8.25 -58.40 -4.52
C ARG A 33 -8.33 -57.10 -5.34
N TRP A 34 -7.73 -57.14 -6.54
CA TRP A 34 -7.72 -56.14 -7.64
C TRP A 34 -6.51 -55.19 -7.70
N SER A 35 -5.33 -55.79 -7.84
CA SER A 35 -4.41 -55.33 -8.87
C SER A 35 -4.99 -55.65 -10.26
N VAL A 36 -4.75 -54.76 -11.23
CA VAL A 36 -5.10 -54.80 -12.66
C VAL A 36 -6.34 -53.96 -13.03
N LEU A 37 -6.10 -52.92 -13.85
CA LEU A 37 -7.01 -51.92 -14.48
C LEU A 37 -7.18 -50.56 -13.79
N LEU A 38 -6.10 -49.82 -13.51
CA LEU A 38 -6.20 -48.35 -13.40
C LEU A 38 -4.89 -47.62 -13.77
N SER A 39 -4.37 -47.86 -14.98
CA SER A 39 -3.13 -47.23 -15.48
C SER A 39 -3.33 -46.15 -16.56
N SER A 40 -4.56 -45.69 -16.79
CA SER A 40 -4.84 -44.76 -17.91
C SER A 40 -5.66 -43.51 -17.55
N ALA A 41 -6.21 -43.44 -16.33
CA ALA A 41 -7.09 -42.33 -15.92
C ALA A 41 -6.38 -41.26 -15.07
N ASN A 42 -5.09 -41.43 -14.76
CA ASN A 42 -4.36 -40.53 -13.86
C ASN A 42 -3.61 -39.39 -14.58
N LEU A 43 -3.35 -39.52 -15.89
CA LEU A 43 -2.64 -38.50 -16.67
C LEU A 43 -3.53 -37.30 -17.04
N LEU A 44 -4.79 -37.53 -17.38
CA LEU A 44 -5.73 -36.44 -17.73
C LEU A 44 -6.14 -35.63 -16.49
N LEU A 45 -6.25 -36.28 -15.34
CA LEU A 45 -6.50 -35.58 -14.07
C LEU A 45 -5.28 -34.74 -13.64
N GLN A 46 -4.05 -35.21 -13.89
CA GLN A 46 -2.83 -34.42 -13.69
C GLN A 46 -2.69 -33.25 -14.66
N GLN A 47 -3.11 -33.38 -15.93
CA GLN A 47 -3.06 -32.28 -16.91
C GLN A 47 -4.08 -31.16 -16.61
N VAL A 48 -5.27 -31.49 -16.10
CA VAL A 48 -6.26 -30.49 -15.67
C VAL A 48 -5.78 -29.73 -14.43
N ILE A 49 -5.12 -30.41 -13.48
CA ILE A 49 -4.53 -29.77 -12.29
C ILE A 49 -3.40 -28.80 -12.67
N GLN A 50 -2.57 -29.14 -13.66
CA GLN A 50 -1.52 -28.24 -14.19
C GLN A 50 -2.09 -27.00 -14.91
N LEU A 51 -3.16 -27.16 -15.70
CA LEU A 51 -3.82 -26.04 -16.40
C LEU A 51 -4.54 -25.06 -15.45
N VAL A 52 -5.05 -25.54 -14.31
CA VAL A 52 -5.67 -24.69 -13.28
C VAL A 52 -4.60 -23.95 -12.45
N PHE A 53 -3.43 -24.55 -12.20
CA PHE A 53 -2.35 -23.89 -11.47
C PHE A 53 -1.59 -22.84 -12.30
N ALA A 54 -1.51 -23.01 -13.63
CA ALA A 54 -0.79 -22.10 -14.53
C ALA A 54 -1.50 -20.75 -14.78
N ARG A 55 -2.74 -20.56 -14.31
CA ARG A 55 -3.52 -19.32 -14.51
C ARG A 55 -3.57 -18.40 -13.29
N VAL A 56 -2.81 -18.70 -12.24
CA VAL A 56 -2.61 -17.76 -11.14
C VAL A 56 -1.57 -16.72 -11.58
N PRO A 57 -1.93 -15.43 -11.74
CA PRO A 57 -0.91 -14.41 -11.97
C PRO A 57 0.03 -14.39 -10.77
N ALA A 58 1.28 -14.80 -11.02
CA ALA A 58 2.38 -14.76 -10.08
C ALA A 58 2.48 -13.35 -9.48
N MET A 59 2.79 -13.30 -8.18
CA MET A 59 3.09 -12.02 -7.54
C MET A 59 4.28 -11.39 -8.25
N PRO A 60 4.24 -10.10 -8.64
CA PRO A 60 5.47 -9.37 -8.86
C PRO A 60 6.24 -9.43 -7.53
N SER A 61 7.45 -9.98 -7.59
CA SER A 61 8.39 -10.04 -6.49
C SER A 61 8.43 -8.68 -5.79
N PRO A 62 8.46 -8.61 -4.44
CA PRO A 62 8.72 -7.34 -3.77
C PRO A 62 9.99 -6.74 -4.37
N GLU A 63 9.98 -5.45 -4.70
CA GLU A 63 11.13 -4.68 -5.17
C GLU A 63 12.27 -4.75 -4.14
N ILE A 64 12.96 -5.88 -4.10
CA ILE A 64 14.21 -6.04 -3.39
C ILE A 64 15.23 -5.50 -4.38
N SER A 65 15.57 -4.21 -4.25
CA SER A 65 16.80 -3.72 -4.86
C SER A 65 17.92 -4.70 -4.48
N SER A 66 18.65 -5.24 -5.44
CA SER A 66 19.56 -6.38 -5.29
C SER A 66 20.55 -6.27 -4.12
N SER A 67 20.86 -5.04 -3.69
CA SER A 67 21.75 -4.70 -2.57
C SER A 67 21.08 -4.61 -1.17
N LYS A 68 19.74 -4.54 -1.06
CA LYS A 68 19.02 -4.37 0.23
C LYS A 68 18.34 -5.66 0.71
N LYS A 69 19.14 -6.71 0.90
CA LYS A 69 18.68 -7.97 1.52
C LYS A 69 19.06 -7.98 3.00
N GLY A 70 18.18 -8.49 3.87
CA GLY A 70 18.47 -8.69 5.29
C GLY A 70 17.54 -7.95 6.25
N MET A 71 18.10 -7.52 7.39
CA MET A 71 17.37 -6.96 8.53
C MET A 71 16.69 -5.62 8.19
N ILE A 72 15.47 -5.43 8.70
CA ILE A 72 14.70 -4.19 8.53
C ILE A 72 15.31 -3.09 9.40
N LYS A 73 15.40 -1.87 8.84
CA LYS A 73 15.87 -0.68 9.54
C LYS A 73 14.99 -0.37 10.76
N LEU A 74 15.63 -0.03 11.88
CA LEU A 74 14.95 0.31 13.14
C LEU A 74 13.99 1.51 13.01
N SER A 75 14.25 2.41 12.06
CA SER A 75 13.38 3.56 11.78
C SER A 75 11.94 3.18 11.41
N THR A 76 11.70 1.95 10.94
CA THR A 76 10.35 1.48 10.62
C THR A 76 9.52 1.25 11.88
N TYR A 77 10.14 0.76 12.96
CA TYR A 77 9.47 0.47 14.23
C TYR A 77 9.29 1.71 15.09
N LEU A 78 10.20 2.68 14.98
CA LEU A 78 10.16 3.93 15.76
C LEU A 78 9.13 4.94 15.22
N ARG A 79 8.53 4.67 14.06
CA ARG A 79 7.47 5.51 13.49
C ARG A 79 6.20 5.40 14.33
N GLN A 80 5.68 6.55 14.72
CA GLN A 80 4.42 6.65 15.43
C GLN A 80 3.28 6.75 14.43
N TYR A 81 2.22 5.98 14.66
CA TYR A 81 0.98 6.01 13.88
C TYR A 81 -0.18 6.40 14.79
N LYS A 82 -1.05 7.28 14.30
CA LYS A 82 -2.26 7.72 14.98
C LYS A 82 -3.48 7.39 14.13
N VAL A 83 -4.63 7.31 14.79
CA VAL A 83 -5.93 7.18 14.10
C VAL A 83 -6.18 8.42 13.26
N GLY A 84 -6.54 8.23 12.00
CA GLY A 84 -6.73 9.31 11.02
C GLY A 84 -5.49 9.64 10.17
N ASP A 85 -4.33 9.03 10.45
CA ASP A 85 -3.17 9.18 9.58
C ASP A 85 -3.40 8.50 8.22
N ILE A 86 -2.86 9.13 7.18
CA ILE A 86 -2.88 8.59 5.81
C ILE A 86 -1.62 7.76 5.60
N VAL A 87 -1.81 6.49 5.26
CA VAL A 87 -0.73 5.52 5.14
C VAL A 87 -0.78 4.79 3.81
N ASP A 88 0.41 4.50 3.30
CA ASP A 88 0.65 3.72 2.10
C ASP A 88 1.04 2.29 2.49
N ILE A 89 0.50 1.31 1.77
CA ILE A 89 0.72 -0.12 2.03
C ILE A 89 1.78 -0.63 1.06
N LYS A 90 2.97 -0.95 1.59
CA LYS A 90 4.07 -1.55 0.84
C LYS A 90 4.51 -2.84 1.52
N ALA A 91 4.18 -3.97 0.89
CA ALA A 91 4.56 -5.28 1.39
C ALA A 91 6.09 -5.47 1.36
N ASN A 92 6.69 -5.62 2.54
CA ASN A 92 8.05 -6.14 2.71
C ASN A 92 8.06 -7.68 2.81
N GLY A 93 8.78 -8.38 1.94
CA GLY A 93 8.87 -9.85 1.95
C GLY A 93 9.68 -10.44 3.09
N ALA A 94 10.49 -9.63 3.79
CA ALA A 94 11.29 -10.11 4.93
C ALA A 94 10.45 -10.51 6.15
N VAL A 95 9.22 -10.00 6.26
CA VAL A 95 8.28 -10.33 7.34
C VAL A 95 7.03 -10.92 6.71
N GLN A 96 6.70 -12.16 7.10
CA GLN A 96 5.53 -12.86 6.57
C GLN A 96 4.24 -12.55 7.35
N LYS A 97 4.38 -12.21 8.63
CA LYS A 97 3.23 -11.99 9.53
C LYS A 97 2.51 -10.69 9.17
N GLY A 98 1.18 -10.71 9.16
CA GLY A 98 0.34 -9.54 8.86
C GLY A 98 0.67 -8.87 7.51
N MET A 99 1.12 -9.67 6.55
CA MET A 99 1.36 -9.27 5.18
C MET A 99 0.02 -8.91 4.50
N PRO A 100 -0.05 -7.80 3.76
CA PRO A 100 -1.24 -7.45 2.98
C PRO A 100 -1.47 -8.44 1.85
N HIS A 101 -2.74 -8.68 1.51
CA HIS A 101 -3.08 -9.33 0.24
C HIS A 101 -2.61 -8.48 -0.95
N LYS A 102 -2.18 -9.13 -2.04
CA LYS A 102 -1.61 -8.48 -3.24
C LYS A 102 -2.41 -7.31 -3.80
N VAL A 103 -3.74 -7.38 -3.70
CA VAL A 103 -4.66 -6.33 -4.18
C VAL A 103 -4.48 -4.99 -3.43
N TYR A 104 -4.01 -5.03 -2.19
CA TYR A 104 -3.82 -3.85 -1.35
C TYR A 104 -2.39 -3.29 -1.41
N HIS A 105 -1.47 -3.99 -2.08
CA HIS A 105 -0.13 -3.45 -2.31
C HIS A 105 -0.20 -2.18 -3.16
N GLY A 106 0.52 -1.14 -2.75
CA GLY A 106 0.51 0.17 -3.41
C GLY A 106 -0.79 0.95 -3.23
N LYS A 107 -1.67 0.53 -2.32
CA LYS A 107 -2.88 1.30 -1.97
C LYS A 107 -2.59 2.20 -0.78
N THR A 108 -3.20 3.39 -0.82
CA THR A 108 -3.23 4.33 0.29
C THR A 108 -4.56 4.18 1.02
N GLY A 109 -4.52 4.26 2.34
CA GLY A 109 -5.69 4.18 3.20
C GLY A 109 -5.56 5.06 4.43
N VAL A 110 -6.57 4.99 5.29
CA VAL A 110 -6.63 5.76 6.54
C VAL A 110 -6.58 4.80 7.72
N VAL A 111 -5.77 5.12 8.72
CA VAL A 111 -5.68 4.33 9.95
C VAL A 111 -6.96 4.49 10.77
N TYR A 112 -7.61 3.37 11.11
CA TYR A 112 -8.78 3.34 11.98
C TYR A 112 -8.49 2.82 13.39
N ASN A 113 -7.50 1.94 13.51
CA ASN A 113 -7.14 1.31 14.78
C ASN A 113 -5.61 1.14 14.87
N VAL A 114 -5.08 1.21 16.08
CA VAL A 114 -3.66 1.02 16.38
C VAL A 114 -3.54 -0.04 17.47
N THR A 115 -2.69 -1.03 17.24
CA THR A 115 -2.41 -2.12 18.17
C THR A 115 -0.91 -2.19 18.46
N LYS A 116 -0.48 -3.07 19.38
CA LYS A 116 0.92 -3.18 19.81
C LYS A 116 1.94 -3.25 18.67
N SER A 117 1.67 -4.04 17.63
CA SER A 117 2.61 -4.27 16.52
C SER A 117 2.01 -4.01 15.13
N ALA A 118 0.74 -3.60 15.08
CA ALA A 118 -0.01 -3.54 13.83
C ALA A 118 -0.96 -2.35 13.81
N VAL A 119 -1.29 -1.93 12.60
CA VAL A 119 -2.16 -0.82 12.27
C VAL A 119 -3.32 -1.36 11.44
N GLY A 120 -4.53 -0.99 11.83
CA GLY A 120 -5.73 -1.24 11.06
C GLY A 120 -5.94 -0.12 10.06
N VAL A 121 -6.00 -0.45 8.77
CA VAL A 121 -6.19 0.51 7.67
C VAL A 121 -7.51 0.26 6.96
N ILE A 122 -8.26 1.33 6.73
CA ILE A 122 -9.44 1.35 5.87
C ILE A 122 -9.02 1.68 4.44
N ILE A 123 -9.43 0.85 3.49
CA ILE A 123 -9.19 1.01 2.06
C ILE A 123 -10.51 0.82 1.31
N TYR A 124 -10.76 1.64 0.30
CA TYR A 124 -11.87 1.44 -0.61
C TYR A 124 -11.45 0.56 -1.79
N LYS A 125 -12.01 -0.64 -1.88
CA LYS A 125 -11.82 -1.54 -3.02
C LYS A 125 -13.03 -1.43 -3.94
N LYS A 126 -12.79 -1.17 -5.24
CA LYS A 126 -13.82 -1.30 -6.27
C LYS A 126 -14.16 -2.79 -6.46
N VAL A 127 -15.42 -3.14 -6.27
CA VAL A 127 -15.96 -4.48 -6.53
C VAL A 127 -17.11 -4.32 -7.53
N LYS A 128 -16.86 -4.74 -8.78
CA LYS A 128 -17.77 -4.53 -9.91
C LYS A 128 -18.13 -3.03 -10.06
N HIS A 129 -19.36 -2.66 -9.70
CA HIS A 129 -19.93 -1.31 -9.87
C HIS A 129 -19.78 -0.40 -8.64
N ARG A 130 -19.45 -0.90 -7.44
CA ARG A 130 -19.41 -0.10 -6.21
C ARG A 130 -18.08 -0.18 -5.47
N TYR A 131 -17.82 0.81 -4.62
CA TYR A 131 -16.70 0.80 -3.68
C TYR A 131 -17.15 0.19 -2.36
N ILE A 132 -16.37 -0.77 -1.87
CA ILE A 132 -16.61 -1.42 -0.59
C ILE A 132 -15.45 -1.08 0.34
N GLU A 133 -15.79 -0.68 1.55
CA GLU A 133 -14.83 -0.50 2.65
C GLU A 133 -14.20 -1.85 3.00
N LYS A 134 -12.88 -1.91 2.98
CA LYS A 134 -12.10 -3.06 3.41
C LYS A 134 -11.21 -2.63 4.57
N ARG A 135 -11.38 -3.31 5.70
CA ARG A 135 -10.55 -3.16 6.90
C ARG A 135 -9.45 -4.19 6.83
N VAL A 136 -8.21 -3.71 6.84
CA VAL A 136 -7.03 -4.56 6.71
C VAL A 136 -6.15 -4.35 7.93
N ASN A 137 -5.78 -5.43 8.61
CA ASN A 137 -4.87 -5.40 9.74
C ASN A 137 -3.46 -5.70 9.24
N LEU A 138 -2.57 -4.72 9.33
CA LEU A 138 -1.22 -4.78 8.77
C LEU A 138 -0.20 -4.55 9.86
N ARG A 139 0.94 -5.25 9.82
CA ARG A 139 2.04 -4.88 10.70
C ARG A 139 2.75 -3.61 10.22
N VAL A 140 3.45 -2.94 11.14
CA VAL A 140 4.14 -1.66 10.89
C VAL A 140 5.21 -1.75 9.78
N GLU A 141 5.77 -2.94 9.55
CA GLU A 141 6.78 -3.19 8.53
C GLU A 141 6.24 -3.03 7.10
N HIS A 142 4.93 -3.22 6.92
CA HIS A 142 4.26 -3.12 5.63
C HIS A 142 3.59 -1.76 5.38
N VAL A 143 3.75 -0.81 6.30
CA VAL A 143 3.02 0.46 6.30
C VAL A 143 3.99 1.64 6.35
N SER A 144 3.81 2.62 5.48
CA SER A 144 4.55 3.87 5.49
C SER A 144 3.61 5.06 5.56
N LEU A 145 4.01 6.13 6.25
CA LEU A 145 3.28 7.40 6.24
C LEU A 145 3.33 8.03 4.84
N SER A 146 2.19 8.54 4.37
CA SER A 146 2.11 9.15 3.04
C SER A 146 2.64 10.59 3.04
N ARG A 147 3.57 10.88 2.12
CA ARG A 147 4.15 12.23 1.93
C ARG A 147 3.15 13.26 1.38
N SER A 148 2.08 12.78 0.72
CA SER A 148 1.03 13.64 0.18
C SER A 148 0.36 14.52 1.25
N ARG A 149 0.15 13.95 2.45
CA ARG A 149 -0.44 14.66 3.57
C ARG A 149 0.51 15.67 4.20
N GLU A 150 1.81 15.38 4.19
CA GLU A 150 2.83 16.23 4.78
C GLU A 150 2.90 17.59 4.08
N GLU A 151 2.94 17.61 2.74
CA GLU A 151 2.93 18.85 1.95
C GLU A 151 1.67 19.68 2.22
N PHE A 152 0.52 19.03 2.28
CA PHE A 152 -0.75 19.71 2.59
C PHE A 152 -0.71 20.37 3.97
N VAL A 153 -0.24 19.65 5.00
CA VAL A 153 -0.15 20.19 6.37
C VAL A 153 0.83 21.35 6.43
N ARG A 154 2.00 21.24 5.77
CA ARG A 154 2.97 22.34 5.67
C ARG A 154 2.31 23.58 5.04
N ARG A 155 1.58 23.41 3.94
CA ARG A 155 0.86 24.50 3.26
C ARG A 155 -0.23 25.13 4.12
N VAL A 156 -0.97 24.34 4.90
CA VAL A 156 -1.99 24.89 5.82
C VAL A 156 -1.34 25.81 6.86
N LYS A 157 -0.19 25.41 7.41
CA LYS A 157 0.55 26.23 8.39
C LYS A 157 1.07 27.53 7.76
N THR A 158 1.76 27.44 6.62
CA THR A 158 2.29 28.62 5.92
C THR A 158 1.17 29.58 5.53
N ASN A 159 0.03 29.07 5.04
CA ASN A 159 -1.11 29.91 4.67
C ASN A 159 -1.74 30.60 5.89
N ALA A 160 -1.80 29.92 7.04
CA ALA A 160 -2.31 30.50 8.27
C ALA A 160 -1.38 31.62 8.79
N GLU A 161 -0.07 31.44 8.68
CA GLU A 161 0.93 32.46 9.04
C GLU A 161 0.83 33.68 8.11
N LEU A 162 0.77 33.47 6.79
CA LEU A 162 0.60 34.56 5.81
C LEU A 162 -0.69 35.33 6.08
N LYS A 163 -1.81 34.63 6.31
CA LYS A 163 -3.09 35.28 6.62
C LYS A 163 -3.02 36.15 7.88
N LYS A 164 -2.28 35.72 8.91
CA LYS A 164 -2.08 36.51 10.14
C LYS A 164 -1.23 37.76 9.86
N LYS A 165 -0.13 37.63 9.11
CA LYS A 165 0.74 38.75 8.74
C LYS A 165 0.00 39.79 7.90
N SER A 166 -0.71 39.35 6.86
CA SER A 166 -1.55 40.20 6.01
C SER A 166 -2.62 40.96 6.79
N LYS A 167 -3.23 40.33 7.80
CA LYS A 167 -4.21 41.01 8.65
C LYS A 167 -3.58 42.10 9.52
N ALA A 168 -2.34 41.91 9.97
CA ALA A 168 -1.60 42.90 10.77
C ALA A 168 -1.10 44.06 9.90
N GLU A 169 -0.63 43.77 8.69
CA GLU A 169 -0.10 44.76 7.73
C GLU A 169 -1.19 45.47 6.92
N GLY A 170 -2.41 44.91 6.87
CA GLY A 170 -3.51 45.42 6.05
C GLY A 170 -3.40 45.08 4.56
N THR A 171 -2.45 44.23 4.16
CA THR A 171 -2.25 43.80 2.77
C THR A 171 -3.19 42.65 2.39
N HIS A 172 -3.60 42.58 1.12
CA HIS A 172 -4.37 41.44 0.61
C HIS A 172 -3.43 40.37 0.03
N VAL A 173 -3.59 39.11 0.47
CA VAL A 173 -2.80 37.98 -0.04
C VAL A 173 -3.67 36.92 -0.70
N HIS A 174 -3.28 36.53 -1.92
CA HIS A 174 -3.90 35.44 -2.66
C HIS A 174 -3.36 34.07 -2.19
N LEU A 175 -4.16 33.32 -1.42
CA LEU A 175 -3.75 32.04 -0.83
C LEU A 175 -4.04 30.81 -1.73
N LYS A 176 -4.72 31.01 -2.86
CA LYS A 176 -5.04 29.94 -3.81
C LYS A 176 -3.81 29.65 -4.68
N ARG A 177 -3.58 28.37 -4.98
CA ARG A 177 -2.52 27.94 -5.91
C ARG A 177 -2.89 28.37 -7.32
N GLN A 178 -1.95 28.99 -8.02
CA GLN A 178 -2.08 29.28 -9.45
C GLN A 178 -1.38 28.18 -10.26
N PRO A 179 -1.93 27.78 -11.42
CA PRO A 179 -1.19 26.96 -12.37
C PRO A 179 0.01 27.74 -12.92
N LEU A 180 0.87 27.05 -13.67
CA LEU A 180 1.98 27.70 -14.36
C LEU A 180 1.42 28.74 -15.34
N MET A 181 1.73 30.02 -15.12
CA MET A 181 1.35 31.10 -16.02
C MET A 181 2.30 31.13 -17.23
N PRO A 182 1.88 31.73 -18.36
CA PRO A 182 2.77 32.04 -19.46
C PRO A 182 4.01 32.77 -18.95
N ARG A 183 5.18 32.48 -19.54
CA ARG A 183 6.42 33.18 -19.21
C ARG A 183 6.26 34.66 -19.55
N GLU A 184 6.69 35.52 -18.63
CA GLU A 184 6.73 36.96 -18.87
C GLU A 184 7.81 37.31 -19.91
N SER A 185 7.67 38.48 -20.54
CA SER A 185 8.68 39.01 -21.44
C SER A 185 9.99 39.23 -20.68
N ARG A 186 11.10 38.67 -21.18
CA ARG A 186 12.44 38.87 -20.61
C ARG A 186 13.44 39.24 -21.70
N THR A 187 14.33 40.16 -21.39
CA THR A 187 15.46 40.51 -22.25
C THR A 187 16.67 39.69 -21.84
N ILE A 188 17.29 38.98 -22.79
CA ILE A 188 18.55 38.26 -22.57
C ILE A 188 19.67 39.14 -23.10
N SER A 189 20.63 39.48 -22.23
CA SER A 189 21.82 40.26 -22.62
C SER A 189 22.81 39.38 -23.41
N MET A 190 23.38 39.94 -24.49
CA MET A 190 24.41 39.27 -25.31
C MET A 190 25.84 39.62 -24.91
N LYS A 191 26.05 40.37 -23.82
CA LYS A 191 27.40 40.82 -23.41
C LYS A 191 28.32 39.66 -23.02
N ASP A 192 27.79 38.69 -22.27
CA ASP A 192 28.55 37.54 -21.75
C ASP A 192 28.02 36.19 -22.29
N ASN A 193 27.04 36.23 -23.20
CA ASN A 193 26.38 35.06 -23.77
C ASN A 193 26.26 35.22 -25.28
N VAL A 194 27.36 34.87 -25.98
CA VAL A 194 27.41 34.87 -27.44
C VAL A 194 26.60 33.68 -27.95
N PRO A 195 25.66 33.87 -28.91
CA PRO A 195 24.86 32.77 -29.44
C PRO A 195 25.75 31.78 -30.20
N GLU A 196 25.68 30.50 -29.82
CA GLU A 196 26.34 29.41 -30.53
C GLU A 196 25.45 28.88 -31.66
N THR A 197 25.98 28.84 -32.87
CA THR A 197 25.29 28.28 -34.03
C THR A 197 25.44 26.76 -34.04
N VAL A 198 24.33 26.02 -33.96
CA VAL A 198 24.32 24.56 -34.02
C VAL A 198 23.96 24.10 -35.44
N VAL A 199 24.70 23.12 -35.97
CA VAL A 199 24.47 22.51 -37.31
C VAL A 199 23.98 21.08 -37.18
N PRO A 200 23.14 20.58 -38.11
CA PRO A 200 22.72 19.17 -38.10
C PRO A 200 23.92 18.25 -38.32
N ILE A 201 24.00 17.17 -37.55
CA ILE A 201 25.04 16.15 -37.67
C ILE A 201 24.63 15.13 -38.75
N ALA A 202 25.59 14.68 -39.55
CA ALA A 202 25.36 13.66 -40.57
C ALA A 202 25.06 12.28 -39.94
N TYR A 203 24.33 11.44 -40.67
CA TYR A 203 24.06 10.06 -40.25
C TYR A 203 25.36 9.24 -40.18
N GLU A 204 25.58 8.56 -39.06
CA GLU A 204 26.76 7.73 -38.81
C GLU A 204 26.33 6.27 -38.53
N THR A 205 27.07 5.31 -39.10
CA THR A 205 26.79 3.86 -38.97
C THR A 205 27.71 3.14 -37.98
N THR A 206 28.47 3.87 -37.17
CA THR A 206 29.41 3.28 -36.20
C THR A 206 28.64 2.57 -35.08
N ILE A 207 28.91 1.27 -34.93
CA ILE A 207 28.35 0.39 -33.87
C ILE A 207 29.38 0.24 -32.75
#